data_AF-A0A2D9WIH0-F1
#
_entry.id   AF-A0A2D9WIH0-F1
#
_cell.length_a   1.000
_cell.length_b   1.000
_cell.length_c   1.000
_cell.angle_alpha   90.00
_cell.angle_beta   90.00
_cell.angle_gamma   90.00
#
_symmetry.space_group_name_H-M   'P 1'
#
loop_
_entity.id
_entity.type
_entity.pdbx_description
1 polymer ?
#
loop_
_entity_poly.entity_id
_entity_poly.type
_entity_poly.pdbx_seq_one_letter_code
_entity_poly.pdbx_strand_id
1 'polypeptide(L)'
;MVDTDTMMNEMGGAFMVCWLVVGEMDLGGALVLAAAWMAIGGAHILPVITWGHIMTGDLADQDSWMDNGSRLVAQVIGAVLATVILTSGESSDVTAAEMWAFDMWPALGMIAGGALLWTVYTRCDAWVTAFVVMALGTMVGGNMDMAGQVMGNGGDIAAAASNWVMDGVMVGIGALASVKIAEMA
;
A
#
# COMPACT_ATOMS: atom_id res chain seq x y z
N MET A 1 -8.58 -15.03 9.52
CA MET A 1 -7.22 -14.51 9.77
C MET A 1 -6.30 -15.35 8.93
N VAL A 2 -5.50 -14.68 8.11
CA VAL A 2 -4.67 -15.35 7.11
C VAL A 2 -3.58 -16.20 7.80
N ASP A 3 -3.05 -17.20 7.11
CA ASP A 3 -2.01 -18.06 7.66
C ASP A 3 -0.70 -17.30 7.94
N THR A 4 0.10 -17.86 8.84
CA THR A 4 1.36 -17.23 9.26
C THR A 4 2.32 -17.04 8.09
N ASP A 5 2.35 -17.97 7.13
CA ASP A 5 3.23 -17.90 5.97
C ASP A 5 2.88 -16.70 5.07
N THR A 6 1.59 -16.46 4.83
CA THR A 6 1.12 -15.27 4.14
C THR A 6 1.47 -14.01 4.91
N MET A 7 1.25 -13.97 6.22
CA MET A 7 1.63 -12.81 7.03
C MET A 7 3.13 -12.51 6.94
N MET A 8 3.98 -13.55 6.97
CA MET A 8 5.42 -13.41 6.82
C MET A 8 5.81 -12.88 5.44
N ASN A 9 5.15 -13.35 4.39
CA ASN A 9 5.36 -12.90 3.03
C ASN A 9 4.96 -11.42 2.85
N GLU A 10 3.84 -10.99 3.43
CA GLU A 10 3.42 -9.58 3.43
C GLU A 10 4.38 -8.68 4.20
N MET A 11 4.82 -9.14 5.37
CA MET A 11 5.75 -8.39 6.23
C MET A 11 7.13 -8.27 5.59
N GLY A 12 7.70 -9.38 5.10
CA GLY A 12 9.01 -9.38 4.43
C GLY A 12 9.00 -8.62 3.12
N GLY A 13 7.91 -8.74 2.33
CA GLY A 13 7.71 -7.97 1.12
C GLY A 13 7.63 -6.47 1.39
N ALA A 14 6.78 -6.04 2.32
CA ALA A 14 6.65 -4.64 2.69
C ALA A 14 7.95 -4.07 3.29
N PHE A 15 8.70 -4.87 4.05
CA PHE A 15 10.03 -4.52 4.52
C PHE A 15 10.99 -4.26 3.36
N MET A 16 11.10 -5.19 2.40
CA MET A 16 11.98 -5.01 1.24
C MET A 16 11.59 -3.79 0.42
N VAL A 17 10.29 -3.58 0.18
CA VAL A 17 9.81 -2.39 -0.54
C VAL A 17 10.19 -1.13 0.20
N CYS A 18 9.88 -1.03 1.49
CA CYS A 18 10.20 0.16 2.26
C CYS A 18 11.72 0.38 2.30
N TRP A 19 12.50 -0.63 2.65
CA TRP A 19 13.93 -0.46 2.83
C TRP A 19 14.69 -0.15 1.53
N LEU A 20 14.34 -0.82 0.43
CA LEU A 20 15.14 -0.82 -0.79
C LEU A 20 14.53 -0.02 -1.95
N VAL A 21 13.22 0.29 -1.92
CA VAL A 21 12.53 1.00 -3.01
C VAL A 21 12.29 2.47 -2.65
N VAL A 22 12.00 2.79 -1.38
CA VAL A 22 11.56 4.15 -1.01
C VAL A 22 12.71 5.17 -1.03
N GLY A 23 13.96 4.72 -1.12
CA GLY A 23 15.12 5.61 -1.38
C GLY A 23 15.20 6.13 -2.82
N GLU A 24 14.60 5.43 -3.79
CA GLU A 24 14.75 5.70 -5.23
C GLU A 24 13.44 5.37 -5.97
N MET A 25 12.57 6.36 -6.20
CA MET A 25 11.45 6.23 -7.17
C MET A 25 11.95 6.33 -8.61
N ASP A 26 12.98 5.56 -8.93
CA ASP A 26 13.57 5.47 -10.23
C ASP A 26 13.43 4.03 -10.78
N LEU A 27 14.10 3.78 -11.91
CA LEU A 27 14.06 2.45 -12.51
C LEU A 27 14.65 1.37 -11.58
N GLY A 28 15.64 1.71 -10.76
CA GLY A 28 16.23 0.80 -9.78
C GLY A 28 15.20 0.35 -8.75
N GLY A 29 14.48 1.29 -8.14
CA GLY A 29 13.39 0.98 -7.21
C GLY A 29 12.29 0.12 -7.84
N ALA A 30 11.90 0.42 -9.08
CA ALA A 30 10.93 -0.39 -9.82
C ALA A 30 11.41 -1.83 -10.03
N LEU A 31 12.68 -2.03 -10.37
CA LEU A 31 13.26 -3.36 -10.55
C LEU A 31 13.35 -4.14 -9.24
N VAL A 32 13.65 -3.48 -8.12
CA VAL A 32 13.66 -4.11 -6.79
C VAL A 32 12.25 -4.55 -6.39
N LEU A 33 11.24 -3.69 -6.60
CA LEU A 33 9.84 -4.04 -6.35
C LEU A 33 9.38 -5.20 -7.25
N ALA A 34 9.77 -5.21 -8.53
CA ALA A 34 9.51 -6.33 -9.43
C ALA A 34 10.15 -7.62 -8.92
N ALA A 35 11.40 -7.56 -8.45
CA ALA A 35 12.11 -8.69 -7.86
C ALA A 35 11.45 -9.19 -6.57
N ALA A 36 10.95 -8.30 -5.72
CA ALA A 36 10.19 -8.65 -4.52
C ALA A 36 8.94 -9.49 -4.86
N TRP A 37 8.17 -9.06 -5.88
CA TRP A 37 7.01 -9.84 -6.34
C TRP A 37 7.39 -11.17 -6.99
N MET A 38 8.51 -11.22 -7.72
CA MET A 38 9.01 -12.49 -8.28
C MET A 38 9.46 -13.47 -7.18
N ALA A 39 10.04 -12.96 -6.10
CA ALA A 39 10.50 -13.78 -4.97
C ALA A 39 9.36 -14.22 -4.05
N ILE A 40 8.36 -13.37 -3.84
CA ILE A 40 7.26 -13.57 -2.89
C ILE A 40 5.92 -13.66 -3.66
N GLY A 41 5.84 -14.64 -4.56
CA GLY A 41 4.67 -14.86 -5.39
C GLY A 41 3.40 -15.03 -4.55
N GLY A 42 2.34 -14.28 -4.91
CA GLY A 42 1.04 -14.34 -4.24
C GLY A 42 0.85 -13.39 -3.04
N ALA A 43 1.88 -12.63 -2.65
CA ALA A 43 1.74 -11.56 -1.66
C ALA A 43 1.37 -10.23 -2.31
N HIS A 44 0.59 -9.42 -1.59
CA HIS A 44 0.19 -8.08 -2.04
C HIS A 44 1.35 -7.10 -1.90
N ILE A 45 2.11 -7.19 -0.80
CA ILE A 45 3.32 -6.43 -0.40
C ILE A 45 3.19 -4.90 -0.36
N LEU A 46 2.12 -4.36 -0.95
CA LEU A 46 1.73 -2.95 -0.98
C LEU A 46 0.29 -2.80 -0.45
N PRO A 47 0.01 -1.77 0.37
CA PRO A 47 -1.33 -1.50 0.87
C PRO A 47 -2.33 -1.24 -0.23
N VAL A 48 -1.92 -0.49 -1.25
CA VAL A 48 -2.77 -0.12 -2.39
C VAL A 48 -3.26 -1.34 -3.18
N ILE A 49 -2.47 -2.42 -3.21
CA ILE A 49 -2.89 -3.69 -3.81
C ILE A 49 -3.87 -4.41 -2.89
N THR A 50 -3.62 -4.43 -1.58
CA THR A 50 -4.57 -5.00 -0.61
C THR A 50 -5.91 -4.26 -0.61
N TRP A 51 -5.92 -2.93 -0.70
CA TRP A 51 -7.14 -2.15 -0.86
C TRP A 51 -7.86 -2.42 -2.17
N GLY A 52 -7.11 -2.67 -3.26
CA GLY A 52 -7.70 -3.17 -4.50
C GLY A 52 -8.43 -4.50 -4.31
N HIS A 53 -7.82 -5.46 -3.60
CA HIS A 53 -8.47 -6.74 -3.28
C HIS A 53 -9.72 -6.57 -2.39
N ILE A 54 -9.66 -5.69 -1.38
CA ILE A 54 -10.82 -5.38 -0.54
C ILE A 54 -11.95 -4.80 -1.40
N MET A 55 -11.65 -3.79 -2.21
CA MET A 55 -12.68 -3.03 -2.95
C MET A 55 -13.24 -3.78 -4.15
N THR A 56 -12.49 -4.73 -4.72
CA THR A 56 -12.95 -5.55 -5.85
C THR A 56 -13.50 -6.91 -5.45
N GLY A 57 -13.32 -7.31 -4.18
CA GLY A 57 -13.90 -8.51 -3.59
C GLY A 57 -15.34 -8.33 -3.12
N ASP A 58 -15.84 -9.30 -2.36
CA ASP A 58 -17.13 -9.20 -1.69
C ASP A 58 -17.02 -8.31 -0.44
N LEU A 59 -17.59 -7.10 -0.52
CA LEU A 59 -17.58 -6.12 0.57
C LEU A 59 -18.42 -6.53 1.78
N ALA A 60 -19.34 -7.50 1.63
CA ALA A 60 -20.14 -8.01 2.73
C ALA A 60 -19.46 -9.18 3.48
N ASP A 61 -18.37 -9.72 2.93
CA ASP A 61 -17.67 -10.88 3.48
C ASP A 61 -16.68 -10.47 4.58
N GLN A 62 -17.08 -10.69 5.84
CA GLN A 62 -16.26 -10.39 7.01
C GLN A 62 -14.94 -11.15 7.05
N ASP A 63 -14.88 -12.38 6.54
CA ASP A 63 -13.66 -13.19 6.55
C ASP A 63 -12.63 -12.60 5.56
N SER A 64 -13.10 -12.20 4.38
CA SER A 64 -12.29 -11.46 3.40
C SER A 64 -11.72 -10.15 3.98
N TRP A 65 -12.54 -9.38 4.71
CA TRP A 65 -12.08 -8.18 5.41
C TRP A 65 -11.02 -8.48 6.47
N MET A 66 -11.22 -9.52 7.27
CA MET A 66 -10.27 -9.91 8.31
C MET A 66 -8.94 -10.38 7.71
N ASP A 67 -8.99 -11.14 6.62
CA ASP A 67 -7.79 -11.65 5.97
C ASP A 67 -7.00 -10.52 5.32
N ASN A 68 -7.64 -9.63 4.55
CA ASN A 68 -6.97 -8.47 3.97
C ASN A 68 -6.50 -7.47 5.04
N GLY A 69 -7.28 -7.27 6.10
CA GLY A 69 -6.88 -6.45 7.25
C GLY A 69 -5.62 -6.99 7.95
N SER A 70 -5.50 -8.32 8.07
CA SER A 70 -4.30 -8.95 8.64
C SER A 70 -3.06 -8.76 7.74
N ARG A 71 -3.23 -8.74 6.41
CA ARG A 71 -2.16 -8.40 5.46
C ARG A 71 -1.71 -6.94 5.63
N LEU A 72 -2.65 -6.01 5.74
CA LEU A 72 -2.38 -4.60 6.01
C LEU A 72 -1.56 -4.39 7.29
N VAL A 73 -1.91 -5.10 8.38
CA VAL A 73 -1.14 -5.05 9.64
C VAL A 73 0.28 -5.59 9.45
N ALA A 74 0.44 -6.74 8.78
CA ALA A 74 1.75 -7.32 8.50
C ALA A 74 2.63 -6.38 7.67
N GLN A 75 2.02 -5.70 6.70
CA GLN A 75 2.66 -4.70 5.85
C GLN A 75 3.16 -3.48 6.64
N VAL A 76 2.36 -2.97 7.59
CA VAL A 76 2.79 -1.89 8.52
C VAL A 76 3.97 -2.34 9.38
N ILE A 77 3.94 -3.57 9.90
CA ILE A 77 5.06 -4.13 10.70
C ILE A 77 6.35 -4.19 9.87
N GLY A 78 6.26 -4.67 8.63
CA GLY A 78 7.40 -4.71 7.71
C GLY A 78 7.99 -3.33 7.46
N ALA A 79 7.13 -2.33 7.27
CA ALA A 79 7.56 -0.95 7.07
C ALA A 79 8.19 -0.33 8.32
N VAL A 80 7.65 -0.58 9.51
CA VAL A 80 8.27 -0.14 10.78
C VAL A 80 9.68 -0.69 10.92
N LEU A 81 9.88 -1.99 10.63
CA LEU A 81 11.21 -2.60 10.66
C LEU A 81 12.18 -1.92 9.67
N ALA A 82 11.70 -1.57 8.48
CA ALA A 82 12.52 -0.85 7.50
C ALA A 82 12.87 0.57 7.99
N THR A 83 11.90 1.29 8.55
CA THR A 83 12.12 2.63 9.11
C THR A 83 13.13 2.59 10.25
N VAL A 84 13.06 1.62 11.17
CA VAL A 84 14.05 1.46 12.26
C VAL A 84 15.47 1.34 11.71
N ILE A 85 15.67 0.53 10.66
CA ILE A 85 17.00 0.36 10.06
C ILE A 85 17.46 1.67 9.38
N LEU A 86 16.58 2.31 8.61
CA LEU A 86 16.90 3.53 7.88
C LEU A 86 17.22 4.72 8.80
N THR A 87 16.52 4.83 9.93
CA THR A 87 16.73 5.90 10.91
C THR A 87 17.76 5.54 11.98
N SER A 88 18.37 4.35 11.92
CA SER A 88 19.23 3.84 13.00
C SER A 88 18.52 3.80 14.36
N GLY A 89 17.19 3.63 14.36
CA GLY A 89 16.33 3.65 15.54
C GLY A 89 16.04 5.04 16.08
N GLU A 90 16.48 6.11 15.42
CA GLU A 90 16.12 7.47 15.79
C GLU A 90 14.65 7.75 15.46
N SER A 91 13.96 8.42 16.39
CA SER A 91 12.62 8.95 16.19
C SER A 91 12.67 10.48 16.12
N SER A 92 11.88 11.04 15.20
CA SER A 92 11.73 12.48 15.03
C SER A 92 10.35 12.93 15.48
N ASP A 93 10.21 14.22 15.77
CA ASP A 93 8.89 14.82 15.94
C ASP A 93 8.14 14.76 14.62
N VAL A 94 6.92 14.23 14.65
CA VAL A 94 6.05 14.17 13.48
C VAL A 94 4.88 15.10 13.68
N THR A 95 4.66 15.99 12.73
CA THR A 95 3.52 16.91 12.74
C THR A 95 2.22 16.11 12.59
N ALA A 96 1.25 16.38 13.48
CA ALA A 96 -0.08 15.77 13.39
C ALA A 96 -0.78 16.26 12.11
N ALA A 97 -1.20 15.32 11.28
CA ALA A 97 -2.07 15.60 10.14
C ALA A 97 -3.50 15.92 10.63
N GLU A 98 -4.29 16.60 9.79
CA GLU A 98 -5.72 16.75 10.05
C GLU A 98 -6.43 15.40 9.86
N MET A 99 -7.19 14.96 10.85
CA MET A 99 -7.90 13.68 10.82
C MET A 99 -9.07 13.73 9.81
N TRP A 100 -9.20 12.72 8.96
CA TRP A 100 -10.21 12.66 7.89
C TRP A 100 -10.13 13.82 6.88
N ALA A 101 -8.94 14.34 6.61
CA ALA A 101 -8.76 15.37 5.60
C ALA A 101 -9.23 14.88 4.22
N PHE A 102 -9.87 15.77 3.46
CA PHE A 102 -10.35 15.47 2.11
C PHE A 102 -10.12 16.66 1.18
N ASP A 103 -9.45 16.38 0.07
CA ASP A 103 -9.36 17.27 -1.08
C ASP A 103 -9.78 16.51 -2.34
N MET A 104 -10.70 17.11 -3.10
CA MET A 104 -11.33 16.51 -4.26
C MET A 104 -10.31 16.13 -5.34
N TRP A 105 -9.37 17.01 -5.70
CA TRP A 105 -8.47 16.75 -6.82
C TRP A 105 -7.42 15.67 -6.51
N PRO A 106 -6.76 15.69 -5.33
CA PRO A 106 -5.95 14.56 -4.88
C PRO A 106 -6.73 13.25 -4.81
N ALA A 107 -7.96 13.26 -4.27
CA ALA A 107 -8.80 12.07 -4.21
C ALA A 107 -9.12 11.51 -5.60
N LEU A 108 -9.48 12.36 -6.56
CA LEU A 108 -9.69 11.96 -7.95
C LEU A 108 -8.41 11.42 -8.61
N GLY A 109 -7.24 12.00 -8.28
CA GLY A 109 -5.94 11.52 -8.72
C GLY A 109 -5.65 10.10 -8.21
N MET A 110 -5.94 9.82 -6.94
CA MET A 110 -5.80 8.49 -6.34
C MET A 110 -6.75 7.48 -6.96
N ILE A 111 -8.00 7.87 -7.21
CA ILE A 111 -8.98 7.01 -7.91
C ILE A 111 -8.49 6.68 -9.32
N ALA A 112 -8.02 7.67 -10.08
CA ALA A 112 -7.48 7.44 -11.42
C ALA A 112 -6.22 6.57 -11.41
N GLY A 113 -5.29 6.83 -10.47
CA GLY A 113 -4.09 6.04 -10.25
C GLY A 113 -4.42 4.59 -9.89
N GLY A 114 -5.38 4.38 -9.00
CA GLY A 114 -5.84 3.06 -8.60
C GLY A 114 -6.48 2.26 -9.74
N ALA A 115 -7.25 2.92 -10.61
CA ALA A 115 -7.80 2.28 -11.80
C ALA A 115 -6.70 1.80 -12.76
N LEU A 116 -5.68 2.62 -13.00
CA LEU A 116 -4.54 2.26 -13.85
C LEU A 116 -3.71 1.14 -13.23
N LEU A 117 -3.36 1.28 -11.95
CA LEU A 117 -2.60 0.31 -11.18
C LEU A 117 -3.28 -1.06 -11.21
N TRP A 118 -4.58 -1.11 -10.89
CA TRP A 118 -5.34 -2.35 -10.84
C TRP A 118 -5.51 -3.00 -12.20
N THR A 119 -5.72 -2.21 -13.25
CA THR A 119 -5.81 -2.72 -14.62
C THR A 119 -4.53 -3.46 -15.01
N VAL A 120 -3.35 -2.92 -14.70
CA VAL A 120 -2.07 -3.61 -14.98
C VAL A 120 -1.89 -4.80 -14.04
N TYR A 121 -2.13 -4.64 -12.74
CA TYR A 121 -1.96 -5.69 -11.74
C TYR A 121 -2.76 -6.96 -12.05
N THR A 122 -3.98 -6.81 -12.58
CA THR A 122 -4.86 -7.95 -12.88
C THR A 122 -4.71 -8.50 -14.29
N ARG A 123 -4.18 -7.73 -15.25
CA ARG A 123 -4.05 -8.15 -16.67
C ARG A 123 -2.65 -8.55 -17.07
N CYS A 124 -1.65 -8.21 -16.27
CA CYS A 124 -0.26 -8.58 -16.45
C CYS A 124 0.21 -9.41 -15.25
N ASP A 125 1.43 -9.96 -15.34
CA ASP A 125 2.07 -10.55 -14.17
C ASP A 125 2.32 -9.48 -13.11
N ALA A 126 2.17 -9.84 -11.83
CA ALA A 126 2.23 -8.90 -10.70
C ALA A 126 3.50 -8.01 -10.71
N TRP A 127 4.65 -8.56 -11.10
CA TRP A 127 5.92 -7.82 -11.14
C TRP A 127 5.90 -6.64 -12.14
N VAL A 128 5.08 -6.67 -13.19
CA VAL A 128 4.93 -5.56 -14.16
C VAL A 128 4.32 -4.33 -13.49
N THR A 129 3.51 -4.53 -12.44
CA THR A 129 2.89 -3.46 -11.66
C THR A 129 3.94 -2.53 -11.03
N ALA A 130 5.17 -3.01 -10.80
CA ALA A 130 6.23 -2.21 -10.25
C ALA A 130 6.57 -0.96 -11.08
N PHE A 131 6.50 -1.05 -12.41
CA PHE A 131 6.73 0.10 -13.29
C PHE A 131 5.59 1.13 -13.23
N VAL A 132 4.37 0.66 -12.94
CA VAL A 132 3.22 1.56 -12.73
C VAL A 132 3.34 2.27 -11.40
N VAL A 133 3.77 1.57 -10.35
CA VAL A 133 4.06 2.19 -9.04
C VAL A 133 5.13 3.27 -9.19
N MET A 134 6.20 3.00 -9.95
CA MET A 134 7.21 4.02 -10.28
C MET A 134 6.62 5.22 -11.03
N ALA A 135 5.77 4.98 -12.04
CA ALA A 135 5.17 6.04 -12.83
C ALA A 135 4.16 6.90 -12.05
N LEU A 136 3.42 6.30 -11.11
CA LEU A 136 2.46 6.99 -10.25
C LEU A 136 3.14 7.67 -9.05
N GLY A 137 4.33 7.21 -8.66
CA GLY A 137 5.10 7.76 -7.55
C GLY A 137 4.29 7.76 -6.24
N THR A 138 4.30 8.89 -5.53
CA THR A 138 3.58 9.05 -4.26
C THR A 138 2.06 9.15 -4.40
N MET A 139 1.50 9.15 -5.63
CA MET A 139 0.05 9.23 -5.84
C MET A 139 -0.69 7.98 -5.36
N VAL A 140 0.01 6.88 -5.13
CA VAL A 140 -0.52 5.63 -4.57
C VAL A 140 0.23 5.39 -3.28
N GLY A 141 -0.25 5.99 -2.19
CA GLY A 141 0.42 6.11 -0.88
C GLY A 141 1.05 4.82 -0.34
N GLY A 142 1.94 4.96 0.65
CA GLY A 142 2.81 3.86 1.12
C GLY A 142 2.75 3.58 2.61
N ASN A 143 3.29 2.42 3.02
CA ASN A 143 3.40 2.05 4.44
C ASN A 143 4.42 2.90 5.23
N MET A 144 5.35 3.59 4.56
CA MET A 144 6.39 4.35 5.25
C MET A 144 5.84 5.52 6.04
N ASP A 145 4.80 6.20 5.54
CA ASP A 145 4.19 7.31 6.26
C ASP A 145 3.55 6.82 7.56
N MET A 146 2.84 5.69 7.50
CA MET A 146 2.27 5.04 8.68
C MET A 146 3.36 4.55 9.64
N ALA A 147 4.44 3.96 9.13
CA ALA A 147 5.57 3.51 9.94
C ALA A 147 6.30 4.66 10.65
N GLY A 148 6.53 5.77 9.96
CA GLY A 148 7.12 6.98 10.54
C GLY A 148 6.26 7.56 11.67
N GLN A 149 4.94 7.53 11.51
CA GLN A 149 3.99 8.00 12.53
C GLN A 149 3.92 7.07 13.74
N VAL A 150 4.00 5.74 13.53
CA VAL A 150 4.10 4.75 14.62
C VAL A 150 5.40 4.94 15.42
N MET A 151 6.49 5.31 14.76
CA MET A 151 7.81 5.52 15.37
C MET A 151 8.00 6.92 15.96
N GLY A 152 7.16 7.89 15.63
CA GLY A 152 7.32 9.29 16.04
C GLY A 152 7.07 9.52 17.53
N ASN A 153 7.72 10.55 18.10
CA ASN A 153 7.60 10.89 19.53
C ASN A 153 6.39 11.79 19.89
N GLY A 154 5.53 12.15 18.92
CA GLY A 154 4.46 13.13 19.17
C GLY A 154 3.36 13.30 18.11
N GLY A 155 3.30 12.42 17.10
CA GLY A 155 2.24 12.47 16.08
C GLY A 155 0.93 11.85 16.56
N ASP A 156 -0.21 12.41 16.16
CA ASP A 156 -1.52 11.78 16.35
C ASP A 156 -1.64 10.57 15.40
N ILE A 157 -1.33 9.39 15.93
CA ILE A 157 -1.43 8.12 15.18
C ILE A 157 -2.85 7.88 14.65
N ALA A 158 -3.89 8.40 15.31
CA ALA A 158 -5.26 8.26 14.83
C ALA A 158 -5.48 9.09 13.57
N ALA A 159 -4.93 10.31 13.53
CA ALA A 159 -4.98 11.15 12.33
C ALA A 159 -4.19 10.50 11.17
N ALA A 160 -3.00 9.98 11.44
CA ALA A 160 -2.20 9.26 10.44
C ALA A 160 -2.93 8.03 9.89
N ALA A 161 -3.48 7.19 10.78
CA ALA A 161 -4.24 6.01 10.40
C ALA A 161 -5.48 6.38 9.57
N SER A 162 -6.19 7.45 9.94
CA SER A 162 -7.38 7.91 9.20
C SER A 162 -7.04 8.29 7.75
N ASN A 163 -5.96 9.06 7.54
CA ASN A 163 -5.55 9.49 6.20
C ASN A 163 -5.03 8.31 5.38
N TRP A 164 -4.22 7.43 5.98
CA TRP A 164 -3.73 6.21 5.31
C TRP A 164 -4.88 5.28 4.87
N VAL A 165 -5.92 5.14 5.70
CA VAL A 165 -7.15 4.42 5.31
C VAL A 165 -7.86 5.14 4.16
N MET A 166 -8.04 6.46 4.24
CA MET A 166 -8.71 7.23 3.18
C MET A 166 -7.98 7.10 1.83
N ASP A 167 -6.66 7.25 1.82
CA ASP A 167 -5.85 7.12 0.61
C ASP A 167 -5.98 5.72 0.01
N GLY A 168 -5.88 4.68 0.85
CA GLY A 168 -6.08 3.30 0.45
C GLY A 168 -7.46 3.04 -0.15
N VAL A 169 -8.52 3.55 0.49
CA VAL A 169 -9.89 3.44 0.00
C VAL A 169 -10.05 4.15 -1.35
N MET A 170 -9.50 5.36 -1.53
CA MET A 170 -9.59 6.09 -2.81
C MET A 170 -8.93 5.33 -3.95
N VAL A 171 -7.75 4.75 -3.71
CA VAL A 171 -7.07 3.88 -4.67
C VAL A 171 -7.91 2.63 -4.97
N GLY A 172 -8.47 2.00 -3.93
CA GLY A 172 -9.35 0.83 -4.09
C GLY A 172 -10.65 1.12 -4.83
N ILE A 173 -11.25 2.30 -4.66
CA ILE A 173 -12.41 2.76 -5.46
C ILE A 173 -12.02 2.83 -6.94
N GLY A 174 -10.81 3.33 -7.25
CA GLY A 174 -10.24 3.28 -8.59
C GLY A 174 -10.16 1.86 -9.16
N ALA A 175 -9.64 0.93 -8.36
CA ALA A 175 -9.57 -0.48 -8.72
C ALA A 175 -10.95 -1.05 -9.05
N LEU A 176 -11.94 -0.84 -8.18
CA LEU A 176 -13.33 -1.27 -8.39
C LEU A 176 -13.92 -0.66 -9.66
N ALA A 177 -13.73 0.64 -9.89
CA ALA A 177 -14.21 1.31 -11.09
C ALA A 177 -13.64 0.66 -12.36
N SER A 178 -12.34 0.31 -12.37
CA SER A 178 -11.72 -0.33 -13.53
C SER A 178 -12.33 -1.71 -13.86
N VAL A 179 -12.68 -2.49 -12.84
CA VAL A 179 -13.37 -3.78 -13.00
C VAL A 179 -14.78 -3.57 -13.54
N LYS A 180 -15.56 -2.67 -12.94
CA LYS A 180 -16.94 -2.40 -13.37
C LYS A 180 -17.02 -1.83 -14.77
N ILE A 181 -16.10 -0.95 -15.16
CA ILE A 181 -16.01 -0.45 -16.53
C ILE A 181 -15.75 -1.59 -17.51
N ALA A 182 -14.86 -2.52 -17.17
CA ALA A 182 -14.57 -3.67 -18.03
C ALA A 182 -15.76 -4.64 -18.15
N GLU A 183 -16.58 -4.81 -17.10
CA GLU A 183 -17.80 -5.65 -17.13
C GLU A 183 -18.91 -5.08 -18.02
N MET A 184 -18.91 -3.77 -18.28
CA MET A 184 -19.93 -3.09 -19.10
C MET A 184 -19.61 -3.05 -20.60
N ALA A 185 -18.39 -3.42 -21.00
CA ALA A 185 -17.91 -3.39 -22.39
C ALA A 185 -18.20 -4.70 -23.13
#